data_AF-A0A7X0E8V6-F1
#
_entry.id   AF-A0A7X0E8V6-F1
#
_cell.length_a   1.000
_cell.length_b   1.000
_cell.length_c   1.000
_cell.angle_alpha   90.00
_cell.angle_beta   90.00
_cell.angle_gamma   90.00
#
_symmetry.space_group_name_H-M   'P 1'
#
loop_
_entity.id
_entity.type
_entity.pdbx_description
1 polymer ?
#
loop_
_entity_poly.entity_id
_entity_poly.type
_entity_poly.pdbx_seq_one_letter_code
_entity_poly.pdbx_strand_id
1 'polypeptide(L)' 'MDHYLTFANGAPWFVGWGTLALINAALAQGKNRNGLLWFVLSLLFGPFATLLLVLLPKVRTKLF' A
#
# COMPACT_ATOMS: atom_id res chain seq x y z
N MET A 1 8.69 -8.25 -35.72
CA MET A 1 9.00 -9.01 -34.49
C MET A 1 8.86 -8.04 -33.33
N ASP A 2 7.63 -7.53 -33.11
CA ASP A 2 7.42 -6.27 -32.36
C ASP A 2 6.14 -6.33 -31.50
N HIS A 3 5.54 -7.51 -31.36
CA HIS A 3 4.25 -7.74 -30.71
C HIS A 3 4.31 -7.75 -29.18
N TYR A 4 5.51 -7.67 -28.59
CA TYR A 4 5.74 -7.72 -27.14
C TYR A 4 5.59 -6.36 -26.43
N LEU A 5 5.59 -5.25 -27.18
CA LEU A 5 5.47 -3.91 -26.60
C LEU A 5 4.01 -3.54 -26.28
N THR A 6 3.03 -4.28 -26.81
CA THR A 6 1.60 -3.96 -26.70
C THR A 6 1.04 -4.10 -25.29
N PHE A 7 1.61 -4.98 -24.45
CA PHE A 7 1.22 -5.14 -23.03
C PHE A 7 2.00 -4.22 -22.07
N ALA A 8 3.17 -3.69 -22.49
CA ALA A 8 3.98 -2.78 -21.68
C ALA A 8 3.43 -1.34 -21.64
N ASN A 9 2.54 -1.00 -22.59
CA ASN A 9 1.90 0.32 -22.68
C ASN A 9 0.75 0.54 -21.67
N GLY A 10 0.34 -0.49 -20.94
CA GLY A 10 -0.69 -0.38 -19.90
C GLY A 10 -0.08 0.08 -18.57
N ALA A 11 -0.19 1.38 -18.26
CA ALA A 11 0.20 2.06 -17.01
C ALA A 11 0.87 1.16 -15.92
N PRO A 12 2.13 0.73 -16.11
CA PRO A 12 2.79 -0.21 -15.19
C PRO A 12 2.93 0.36 -13.78
N TRP A 13 3.05 1.70 -13.73
CA TRP A 13 3.07 2.49 -12.52
C TRP A 13 1.78 2.37 -11.69
N PHE A 14 0.61 2.22 -12.33
CA PHE A 14 -0.67 2.08 -11.64
C PHE A 14 -0.79 0.73 -10.95
N VAL A 15 -0.35 -0.34 -11.62
CA VAL A 15 -0.29 -1.69 -11.03
C VAL A 15 0.72 -1.73 -9.88
N GLY A 16 1.90 -1.11 -10.07
CA GLY A 16 2.91 -0.97 -9.01
C GLY A 16 2.39 -0.19 -7.80
N TRP A 17 1.67 0.91 -8.02
CA TRP A 17 1.07 1.73 -6.96
C TRP A 17 -0.05 1.00 -6.21
N GLY A 18 -0.95 0.33 -6.93
CA GLY A 18 -2.03 -0.47 -6.32
C GLY A 18 -1.48 -1.63 -5.49
N THR A 19 -0.42 -2.29 -5.97
CA THR A 19 0.28 -3.35 -5.23
C THR A 19 0.92 -2.80 -3.95
N LEU A 20 1.58 -1.63 -4.03
CA LEU A 20 2.14 -0.92 -2.87
C LEU A 20 1.06 -0.59 -1.84
N ALA A 21 -0.10 -0.11 -2.29
CA ALA A 21 -1.23 0.21 -1.40
C ALA A 21 -1.76 -1.04 -0.67
N LEU A 22 -1.84 -2.18 -1.35
CA LEU A 22 -2.23 -3.45 -0.73
C LEU A 22 -1.21 -3.93 0.31
N ILE A 23 0.08 -3.83 0.03
CA ILE A 23 1.15 -4.18 0.98
C ILE A 23 1.07 -3.30 2.23
N ASN A 24 0.85 -1.99 2.06
CA ASN A 24 0.69 -1.06 3.18
C ASN A 24 -0.55 -1.38 4.02
N ALA A 25 -1.64 -1.82 3.40
CA ALA A 25 -2.84 -2.26 4.11
C ALA A 25 -2.56 -3.50 4.99
N ALA A 26 -1.79 -4.47 4.48
CA ALA A 26 -1.38 -5.65 5.24
C ALA A 26 -0.42 -5.30 6.39
N LEU A 27 0.55 -4.42 6.14
CA LEU A 27 1.46 -3.90 7.18
C LEU A 27 0.70 -3.17 8.29
N ALA A 28 -0.33 -2.41 7.95
CA ALA A 28 -1.16 -1.72 8.93
C ALA A 28 -1.94 -2.68 9.83
N GLN A 29 -2.50 -3.75 9.26
CA GLN A 29 -3.18 -4.79 10.04
C GLN A 29 -2.24 -5.47 11.04
N GLY A 30 -1.00 -5.78 10.63
CA GLY A 30 0.03 -6.33 11.53
C GLY A 30 0.39 -5.41 12.72
N LYS A 31 0.10 -4.11 12.60
CA LYS A 31 0.30 -3.09 13.64
C LYS A 31 -0.96 -2.75 14.44
N ASN A 32 -2.01 -3.60 14.36
CA ASN A 32 -3.33 -3.38 14.97
C ASN A 32 -4.00 -2.06 14.50
N ARG A 33 -3.80 -1.69 13.23
CA ARG A 33 -4.48 -0.56 12.60
C ARG A 33 -5.44 -1.03 11.53
N ASN A 34 -6.42 -0.20 11.19
CA ASN A 34 -7.38 -0.50 10.14
C ASN A 34 -6.70 -0.55 8.76
N GLY A 35 -6.55 -1.75 8.19
CA GLY A 35 -5.92 -1.96 6.89
C GLY A 35 -6.61 -1.23 5.75
N LEU A 36 -7.94 -1.13 5.76
CA LEU A 36 -8.71 -0.45 4.70
C LEU A 36 -8.44 1.06 4.71
N LEU A 37 -8.31 1.65 5.89
CA LEU A 37 -7.99 3.06 6.04
C LEU A 37 -6.58 3.35 5.48
N TRP A 38 -5.61 2.48 5.78
CA TRP A 38 -4.25 2.59 5.23
C TRP A 38 -4.14 2.23 3.75
N PHE A 39 -5.01 1.37 3.22
CA PHE A 39 -5.15 1.11 1.80
C PHE A 39 -5.57 2.38 1.05
N VAL A 40 -6.65 3.03 1.48
CA VAL A 40 -7.15 4.28 0.87
C VAL A 40 -6.13 5.41 1.00
N LEU A 41 -5.49 5.54 2.17
CA LEU A 41 -4.40 6.51 2.36
C LEU A 41 -3.23 6.23 1.41
N SER A 42 -2.86 4.96 1.21
CA SER A 42 -1.77 4.61 0.28
C SER A 42 -2.18 4.76 -1.18
N LEU A 43 -3.46 4.62 -1.53
CA LEU A 43 -3.93 4.87 -2.88
C LEU A 43 -3.81 6.36 -3.23
N LEU A 44 -4.03 7.27 -2.27
CA LEU A 44 -3.94 8.72 -2.46
C LEU A 44 -2.52 9.27 -2.30
N PHE A 45 -1.81 8.85 -1.26
CA PHE A 45 -0.50 9.41 -0.87
C PHE A 45 0.69 8.50 -1.24
N GLY A 46 0.43 7.27 -1.70
CA GLY A 46 1.45 6.33 -2.17
C GLY A 46 2.52 6.04 -1.13
N PRO A 47 3.81 6.15 -1.48
CA PRO A 47 4.91 5.82 -0.58
C PRO A 47 5.00 6.72 0.66
N PHE A 48 4.42 7.91 0.65
CA PHE A 48 4.37 8.77 1.85
C PHE A 48 3.49 8.18 2.95
N ALA A 49 2.39 7.49 2.59
CA ALA A 49 1.60 6.72 3.54
C ALA A 49 2.42 5.60 4.16
N THR A 50 3.32 4.96 3.40
CA THR A 50 4.22 3.92 3.92
C THR A 50 5.18 4.47 4.96
N LEU A 51 5.82 5.60 4.68
CA LEU A 51 6.76 6.23 5.61
C LEU A 51 6.07 6.56 6.94
N LEU A 52 4.89 7.16 6.88
CA LEU A 52 4.10 7.44 8.06
C LEU A 52 3.72 6.14 8.79
N LEU A 53 3.24 5.13 8.08
CA LEU A 53 2.84 3.85 8.65
C LEU A 53 3.99 3.17 9.40
N VAL A 54 5.20 3.17 8.82
CA VAL A 54 6.40 2.54 9.38
C VAL A 54 6.85 3.27 10.64
N LEU A 55 6.92 4.60 10.60
CA LEU A 55 7.38 5.44 11.70
C LEU A 55 6.45 5.41 12.92
N LEU A 56 5.14 5.28 12.72
CA LEU A 56 4.21 5.24 13.85
C LEU A 56 4.39 3.95 14.68
N PRO A 57 4.50 4.00 16.01
CA PRO A 57 4.66 2.80 16.85
C PRO A 57 3.47 1.83 16.72
N LYS A 58 3.65 0.54 17.02
CA LYS A 58 2.53 -0.42 17.01
C LYS A 58 1.46 0.01 18.01
N VAL A 59 0.19 0.00 17.59
CA VAL A 59 -0.91 0.31 18.51
C VAL A 59 -1.03 -0.83 19.51
N ARG A 60 -0.87 -0.52 20.80
CA ARG A 60 -1.08 -1.47 21.87
C ARG A 60 -2.58 -1.75 21.96
N THR A 61 -2.98 -2.95 21.56
CA THR A 61 -4.32 -3.46 21.84
C THR A 61 -4.41 -3.64 23.36
N LYS A 62 -5.31 -2.89 24.00
CA LYS A 62 -5.62 -3.10 25.42
C LYS A 62 -6.50 -4.34 25.47
N LEU A 63 -5.89 -5.48 25.78
CA LEU A 63 -6.62 -6.66 26.21
C LEU A 63 -7.07 -6.38 27.65
N PHE A 64 -8.38 -6.38 27.86
CA PHE A 64 -8.95 -6.53 29.20
C PHE A 64 -8.64 -7.93 29.72
#